data_AF-B6A8L7-F1
#
_entry.id   AF-B6A8L7-F1
#
_cell.length_a   1.000
_cell.length_b   1.000
_cell.length_c   1.000
_cell.angle_alpha   90.00
_cell.angle_beta   90.00
_cell.angle_gamma   90.00
#
_symmetry.space_group_name_H-M   'P 1'
#
loop_
_entity.id
_entity.type
_entity.pdbx_description
1 polymer ?
#
loop_
_entity_poly.entity_id
_entity_poly.type
_entity_poly.pdbx_seq_one_letter_code
_entity_poly.pdbx_strand_id
1 'polypeptide(L)'
;GSWYIENGNELSRQLDLWLSKADLTHGPARAIIAPHAGYSYCGACAAFAYRQVSPVVVKRIFILGPSHHVRLGGCALSSLDK
;
A
#
# COMPACT_ATOMS: atom_id res chain seq x y z
N GLY A 1 10.90 12.33 -2.28
CA GLY A 1 11.33 11.25 -3.16
C GLY A 1 10.63 11.38 -4.50
N SER A 2 11.10 10.67 -5.51
CA SER A 2 10.59 10.79 -6.89
C SER A 2 9.19 10.20 -7.08
N TRP A 3 8.83 9.14 -6.33
CA TRP A 3 7.54 8.44 -6.48
C TRP A 3 6.47 8.86 -5.47
N TYR A 4 6.88 9.44 -4.35
CA TYR A 4 6.03 9.93 -3.26
C TYR A 4 6.76 11.04 -2.49
N ILE A 5 5.99 11.83 -1.74
CA ILE A 5 6.49 12.95 -0.95
C ILE A 5 7.55 12.47 0.05
N GLU A 6 8.72 13.11 0.07
CA GLU A 6 9.82 12.70 0.97
C GLU A 6 9.54 12.98 2.44
N ASN A 7 8.92 14.13 2.70
CA ASN A 7 8.67 14.59 4.04
C ASN A 7 7.59 13.70 4.67
N GLY A 8 7.94 13.00 5.74
CA GLY A 8 7.04 12.05 6.39
C GLY A 8 5.74 12.67 6.91
N ASN A 9 5.78 13.90 7.43
CA ASN A 9 4.60 14.58 7.95
C ASN A 9 3.63 14.95 6.81
N GLU A 10 4.17 15.48 5.71
CA GLU A 10 3.36 15.83 4.55
C GLU A 10 2.80 14.58 3.85
N LEU A 11 3.60 13.50 3.77
CA LEU A 11 3.13 12.21 3.27
C LEU A 11 1.99 11.65 4.13
N SER A 12 2.14 11.68 5.46
CA SER A 12 1.09 11.22 6.38
C SER A 12 -0.21 11.99 6.14
N ARG A 13 -0.14 13.32 6.09
CA ARG A 13 -1.30 14.18 5.83
C ARG A 13 -1.97 13.86 4.49
N GLN A 14 -1.18 13.59 3.45
CA GLN A 14 -1.68 13.20 2.15
C GLN A 14 -2.41 11.85 2.19
N LEU A 15 -1.85 10.85 2.87
CA LEU A 15 -2.46 9.53 3.03
C LEU A 15 -3.76 9.59 3.85
N ASP A 16 -3.76 10.33 4.97
CA ASP A 16 -4.95 10.53 5.82
C ASP A 16 -6.08 11.20 5.04
N LEU A 17 -5.74 12.19 4.19
CA LEU A 17 -6.71 12.85 3.33
C LEU A 17 -7.34 11.85 2.32
N TRP A 18 -6.57 10.95 1.74
CA TRP A 18 -7.14 9.96 0.81
C TRP A 18 -7.95 8.89 1.53
N LEU A 19 -7.46 8.39 2.68
CA LEU A 19 -8.18 7.40 3.49
C LEU A 19 -9.51 7.94 4.03
N SER A 20 -9.58 9.22 4.40
CA SER A 20 -10.81 9.85 4.89
C SER A 20 -11.89 10.00 3.82
N LYS A 21 -11.53 9.96 2.54
CA LYS A 21 -12.46 10.02 1.40
C LYS A 21 -12.95 8.65 0.95
N ALA A 22 -12.38 7.56 1.49
CA ALA A 22 -12.80 6.20 1.18
C ALA A 22 -13.75 5.67 2.27
N ASP A 23 -14.86 5.10 1.83
CA ASP A 23 -15.80 4.44 2.73
C ASP A 23 -15.32 3.04 3.11
N LEU A 24 -15.68 2.59 4.31
CA LEU A 24 -15.45 1.23 4.77
C LEU A 24 -16.63 0.34 4.35
N THR A 25 -16.54 -0.29 3.19
CA THR A 25 -17.63 -1.09 2.60
C THR A 25 -17.36 -2.60 2.57
N HIS A 26 -16.09 -3.02 2.72
CA HIS A 26 -15.67 -4.42 2.54
C HIS A 26 -14.78 -4.93 3.69
N GLY A 27 -14.72 -4.20 4.81
CA GLY A 27 -13.85 -4.53 5.94
C GLY A 27 -14.41 -5.62 6.88
N PRO A 28 -13.52 -6.37 7.58
CA PRO A 28 -12.07 -6.31 7.50
C PRO A 28 -11.53 -7.15 6.33
N ALA A 29 -10.90 -6.50 5.36
CA ALA A 29 -10.34 -7.16 4.19
C ALA A 29 -9.20 -8.12 4.58
N ARG A 30 -9.24 -9.34 4.04
CA ARG A 30 -8.17 -10.36 4.18
C ARG A 30 -7.11 -10.25 3.10
N ALA A 31 -7.49 -9.69 1.95
CA ALA A 31 -6.61 -9.39 0.83
C ALA A 31 -7.12 -8.11 0.16
N ILE A 32 -6.20 -7.34 -0.42
CA ILE A 32 -6.50 -6.18 -1.24
C ILE A 32 -5.60 -6.20 -2.48
N ILE A 33 -6.07 -5.61 -3.57
CA ILE A 33 -5.26 -5.31 -4.75
C ILE A 33 -5.19 -3.79 -4.85
N ALA A 34 -3.96 -3.25 -4.88
CA ALA A 34 -3.72 -1.82 -4.96
C ALA A 34 -2.64 -1.52 -6.02
N PRO A 35 -2.74 -0.37 -6.71
CA PRO A 35 -1.74 0.05 -7.70
C PRO A 35 -0.42 0.47 -7.03
N HIS A 36 0.69 0.36 -7.77
CA HIS A 36 2.05 0.71 -7.32
C HIS A 36 2.72 1.82 -8.14
N ALA A 37 1.95 2.63 -8.86
CA ALA A 37 2.47 3.81 -9.56
C ALA A 37 2.87 4.93 -8.57
N GLY A 38 3.44 6.02 -9.09
CA GLY A 38 3.70 7.21 -8.27
C GLY A 38 2.41 7.73 -7.62
N TYR A 39 2.51 8.20 -6.37
CA TYR A 39 1.35 8.52 -5.54
C TYR A 39 0.47 9.63 -6.13
N SER A 40 1.05 10.56 -6.88
CA SER A 40 0.31 11.58 -7.62
C SER A 40 -0.68 11.00 -8.65
N TYR A 41 -0.45 9.79 -9.14
CA TYR A 41 -1.28 9.13 -10.14
C TYR A 41 -2.29 8.17 -9.52
N CYS A 42 -1.89 7.42 -8.48
CA CYS A 42 -2.70 6.31 -7.99
C CYS A 42 -2.98 6.30 -6.48
N GLY A 43 -2.47 7.26 -5.71
CA GLY A 43 -2.58 7.26 -4.24
C GLY A 43 -4.04 7.33 -3.76
N ALA A 44 -4.85 8.20 -4.37
CA ALA A 44 -6.28 8.30 -4.06
C ALA A 44 -7.05 7.01 -4.40
N CYS A 45 -6.68 6.33 -5.50
CA CYS A 45 -7.28 5.04 -5.86
C CYS A 45 -6.90 3.94 -4.86
N ALA A 46 -5.62 3.85 -4.49
CA ALA A 46 -5.13 2.87 -3.52
C ALA A 46 -5.82 3.00 -2.15
N ALA A 47 -6.21 4.21 -1.74
CA ALA A 47 -6.90 4.44 -0.47
C ALA A 47 -8.22 3.67 -0.35
N PHE A 48 -8.97 3.47 -1.45
CA PHE A 48 -10.20 2.65 -1.43
C PHE A 48 -9.92 1.20 -1.04
N ALA A 49 -8.75 0.67 -1.40
CA ALA A 49 -8.31 -0.67 -1.03
C ALA A 49 -7.81 -0.69 0.44
N TYR A 50 -6.89 0.20 0.80
CA TYR A 50 -6.31 0.24 2.15
C TYR A 50 -7.32 0.55 3.25
N ARG A 51 -8.35 1.34 2.95
CA ARG A 51 -9.42 1.66 3.90
C ARG A 51 -10.14 0.43 4.44
N GLN A 52 -10.16 -0.66 3.67
CA GLN A 52 -10.86 -1.90 4.05
C GLN A 52 -10.06 -2.74 5.06
N VAL A 53 -8.79 -2.41 5.29
CA VAL A 53 -7.92 -3.12 6.23
C VAL A 53 -8.17 -2.62 7.65
N SER A 54 -8.45 -3.54 8.58
CA SER A 54 -8.59 -3.21 10.01
C SER A 54 -7.29 -3.52 10.77
N PRO A 55 -6.61 -2.50 11.33
CA PRO A 55 -5.39 -2.69 12.14
C PRO A 55 -5.63 -3.45 13.46
N VAL A 56 -6.89 -3.48 13.93
CA VAL A 56 -7.27 -4.22 15.14
C VAL A 56 -7.22 -5.72 14.87
N VAL A 57 -7.66 -6.15 13.69
CA VAL A 57 -7.78 -7.57 13.30
C VAL A 57 -6.53 -8.08 12.57
N VAL A 58 -5.95 -7.28 11.67
CA VAL A 58 -4.82 -7.67 10.83
C VAL A 58 -3.51 -7.35 11.54
N LYS A 59 -2.76 -8.41 11.93
CA LYS A 59 -1.46 -8.29 12.62
C LYS A 59 -0.26 -8.64 11.76
N ARG A 60 -0.49 -9.28 10.60
CA ARG A 60 0.54 -9.72 9.67
C ARG A 60 0.08 -9.37 8.26
N ILE A 61 0.91 -8.63 7.54
CA ILE A 61 0.66 -8.17 6.18
C ILE A 61 1.71 -8.81 5.27
N PHE A 62 1.25 -9.55 4.27
CA PHE A 62 2.11 -10.04 3.20
C PHE A 62 1.99 -9.06 2.02
N ILE A 63 3.13 -8.60 1.50
CA ILE A 63 3.17 -7.72 0.32
C ILE A 63 3.80 -8.52 -0.82
N LEU A 64 3.02 -8.78 -1.87
CA LEU A 64 3.47 -9.49 -3.06
C LEU A 64 3.51 -8.50 -4.22
N GLY A 65 4.71 -8.17 -4.70
CA GLY A 65 4.92 -7.24 -5.81
C GLY A 65 5.71 -7.89 -6.95
N PRO A 66 5.44 -7.55 -8.21
CA PRO A 66 6.18 -8.09 -9.34
C PRO A 66 7.57 -7.46 -9.46
N SER A 67 8.56 -8.27 -9.88
CA SER A 67 9.88 -7.76 -10.28
C SER A 67 9.77 -7.08 -11.65
N HIS A 68 10.18 -5.82 -11.74
CA HIS A 68 10.18 -5.07 -13.00
C HIS A 68 11.57 -5.05 -13.68
N HIS A 69 12.60 -5.54 -13.01
CA HIS A 69 13.99 -5.41 -13.47
C HIS A 69 14.68 -6.75 -13.69
N VAL A 70 14.38 -7.75 -12.87
CA VAL A 70 15.07 -9.05 -12.88
C VAL A 70 14.07 -10.15 -13.18
N ARG A 71 14.43 -11.06 -14.10
CA ARG A 71 13.66 -12.26 -14.36
C ARG A 71 13.77 -13.21 -13.17
N LEU A 72 12.64 -13.61 -12.61
CA LEU A 72 12.56 -14.61 -11.55
C LEU A 72 11.76 -15.81 -12.04
N GLY A 73 12.24 -17.02 -11.76
CA GLY A 73 11.51 -18.28 -11.99
C GLY A 73 10.59 -18.68 -10.83
N GLY A 74 10.55 -17.89 -9.77
CA GLY A 74 9.77 -18.10 -8.54
C GLY A 74 9.68 -16.79 -7.73
N CYS A 75 9.46 -16.89 -6.42
CA CYS A 75 9.45 -15.74 -5.52
C CYS A 75 10.80 -15.57 -4.81
N ALA A 76 11.12 -14.34 -4.45
CA ALA A 76 12.28 -14.00 -3.61
C ALA A 76 11.81 -13.44 -2.26
N LEU A 77 12.64 -13.61 -1.23
CA LEU A 77 12.46 -12.97 0.07
C LEU A 77 13.57 -11.95 0.29
N SER A 78 13.28 -10.92 1.10
CA SER A 78 14.31 -9.98 1.56
C SER A 78 15.42 -10.74 2.28
N SER A 79 16.68 -10.43 1.98
CA SER A 79 17.84 -10.93 2.72
C SER A 79 18.17 -10.10 3.95
N LEU A 80 17.48 -8.97 4.15
CA LEU A 80 17.58 -8.19 5.37
C LEU A 80 16.77 -8.85 6.47
N ASP A 81 17.40 -8.99 7.64
CA ASP A 81 16.73 -9.34 8.87
C ASP A 81 15.76 -8.23 9.31
N LYS A 82 14.87 -8.57 10.23
CA LYS A 82 13.90 -7.64 10.82
C LYS A 82 14.57 -6.61 11.72
#